data_AF-A0A6L6PTX4-F1
#
_entry.id   AF-A0A6L6PTX4-F1
#
_cell.length_a   1.000
_cell.length_b   1.000
_cell.length_c   1.000
_cell.angle_alpha   90.00
_cell.angle_beta   90.00
_cell.angle_gamma   90.00
#
_symmetry.space_group_name_H-M   'P 1'
#
loop_
_entity.id
_entity.type
_entity.pdbx_description
1 polymer ?
#
loop_
_entity_poly.entity_id
_entity_poly.type
_entity_poly.pdbx_seq_one_letter_code
_entity_poly.pdbx_strand_id
1 'polypeptide(L)'
;MRQLLVPQASVLVLSRDELARLAETWRGGDSGSDDDEDSDDDEPGDGDDDAPATASKAPARIPLPPGGDIVREEDHDPVAADALYLIRLGCEFVLVTGTIGEGDGGRANTLYSADGVVRHDGWRNLPGPFIGAGGTLSAAIAAFLAQGADTPNAVRLAQDYTHGALEHAQRYGMGKLVPNRTYRMQAI
;
A
#
# COMPACT_ATOMS: atom_id res chain seq x y z
N MET A 1 4.75 -11.90 -22.86
CA MET A 1 4.92 -12.13 -21.40
C MET A 1 5.60 -10.90 -20.79
N ARG A 2 4.87 -10.10 -20.01
CA ARG A 2 5.47 -9.07 -19.14
C ARG A 2 5.37 -9.61 -17.71
N GLN A 3 6.34 -10.43 -17.32
CA GLN A 3 6.53 -10.75 -15.91
C GLN A 3 7.02 -9.48 -15.23
N LEU A 4 6.23 -8.95 -14.30
CA LEU A 4 6.75 -8.00 -13.34
C LEU A 4 7.85 -8.76 -12.58
N LEU A 5 9.08 -8.24 -12.64
CA LEU A 5 10.15 -8.70 -11.77
C LEU A 5 9.64 -8.40 -10.35
N VAL A 6 9.14 -9.42 -9.65
CA VAL A 6 8.66 -9.22 -8.29
C VAL A 6 9.85 -8.75 -7.48
N PRO A 7 9.77 -7.61 -6.77
CA PRO A 7 10.85 -7.20 -5.92
C PRO A 7 11.04 -8.27 -4.84
N GLN A 8 12.19 -8.97 -4.86
CA GLN A 8 12.69 -9.65 -3.66
C GLN A 8 13.11 -8.55 -2.67
N ALA A 9 12.11 -7.93 -2.05
CA ALA A 9 12.28 -6.85 -1.09
C ALA A 9 12.08 -7.40 0.31
N SER A 10 13.01 -7.05 1.20
CA SER A 10 12.88 -7.33 2.64
C SER A 10 11.64 -6.65 3.24
N VAL A 11 11.28 -5.46 2.76
CA VAL A 11 10.03 -4.80 3.17
C VAL A 11 9.52 -3.88 2.07
N LEU A 12 8.24 -4.00 1.75
CA LEU A 12 7.51 -3.07 0.87
C LEU A 12 6.71 -2.10 1.74
N VAL A 13 6.85 -0.80 1.51
CA VAL A 13 6.15 0.26 2.25
C VAL A 13 5.17 0.95 1.33
N LEU A 14 3.90 1.02 1.73
CA LEU A 14 2.86 1.71 0.99
C LEU A 14 1.73 2.17 1.92
N SER A 15 0.93 3.12 1.48
CA SER A 15 -0.30 3.53 2.16
C SER A 15 -1.47 2.62 1.82
N ARG A 16 -2.53 2.67 2.65
CA ARG A 16 -3.80 1.98 2.36
C ARG A 16 -4.36 2.33 0.98
N ASP A 17 -4.27 3.60 0.56
CA ASP A 17 -4.77 4.04 -0.75
C ASP A 17 -3.90 3.51 -1.91
N GLU A 18 -2.58 3.46 -1.73
CA GLU A 18 -1.67 2.87 -2.71
C GLU A 18 -1.87 1.35 -2.82
N LEU A 19 -2.10 0.67 -1.69
CA LEU A 19 -2.43 -0.76 -1.67
C LEU A 19 -3.74 -1.04 -2.41
N ALA A 20 -4.79 -0.26 -2.15
CA ALA A 20 -6.08 -0.41 -2.81
C ALA A 20 -5.97 -0.25 -4.33
N ARG A 21 -5.24 0.79 -4.80
CA ARG A 21 -5.00 1.01 -6.23
C ARG A 21 -4.19 -0.12 -6.86
N LEU A 22 -3.20 -0.64 -6.14
CA LEU A 22 -2.40 -1.76 -6.61
C LEU A 22 -3.27 -3.03 -6.72
N ALA A 23 -4.19 -3.22 -5.77
CA ALA A 23 -5.06 -4.39 -5.70
C ALA A 23 -6.12 -4.50 -6.80
N GLU A 24 -6.50 -3.39 -7.41
CA GLU A 24 -7.33 -3.39 -8.63
C GLU A 24 -6.75 -4.30 -9.73
N THR A 25 -5.43 -4.50 -9.75
CA THR A 25 -4.75 -5.31 -10.78
C THR A 25 -4.90 -6.83 -10.63
N TRP A 26 -5.31 -7.33 -9.45
CA TRP A 26 -5.58 -8.76 -9.20
C TRP A 26 -7.00 -9.06 -8.72
N ARG A 27 -7.74 -8.08 -8.19
CA ARG A 27 -9.14 -8.26 -7.77
C ARG A 27 -10.12 -8.43 -8.93
N GLY A 28 -9.85 -7.80 -10.08
CA GLY A 28 -10.73 -7.86 -11.26
C GLY A 28 -10.65 -9.15 -12.09
N GLY A 29 -10.35 -10.29 -11.46
CA GLY A 29 -10.09 -11.57 -12.13
C GLY A 29 -11.24 -12.59 -12.11
N ASP A 30 -12.38 -12.29 -11.47
CA ASP A 30 -13.41 -13.30 -11.17
C ASP A 30 -14.84 -12.92 -11.64
N SER A 31 -14.99 -11.98 -12.58
CA SER A 31 -16.24 -11.88 -13.33
C SER A 31 -16.23 -12.92 -14.46
N GLY A 32 -16.40 -14.19 -14.10
CA GLY A 32 -16.85 -15.19 -15.05
C GLY A 32 -18.25 -14.79 -15.50
N SER A 33 -18.37 -14.31 -16.73
CA SER A 33 -19.65 -14.12 -17.39
C SER A 33 -20.23 -15.51 -17.69
N ASP A 34 -21.01 -16.04 -16.76
CA ASP A 34 -22.05 -17.03 -17.04
C ASP A 34 -23.26 -16.25 -17.57
N ASP A 35 -23.19 -15.76 -18.82
CA ASP A 35 -24.34 -15.18 -19.52
C ASP A 35 -24.34 -15.68 -20.98
N ASP A 36 -24.60 -16.97 -21.17
CA ASP A 36 -25.17 -17.47 -22.43
C ASP A 36 -26.68 -17.15 -22.42
N GLU A 37 -27.02 -15.88 -22.65
CA GLU A 37 -28.38 -15.49 -23.02
C GLU A 37 -28.55 -15.62 -24.54
N ASP A 38 -29.04 -16.79 -24.97
CA ASP A 38 -29.68 -16.93 -26.28
C ASP A 38 -30.96 -16.07 -26.28
N SER A 39 -30.90 -14.90 -26.90
CA SER A 39 -32.09 -14.21 -27.42
C SER A 39 -31.79 -13.56 -28.76
N ASP A 40 -32.23 -14.24 -29.82
CA ASP A 40 -32.47 -13.66 -31.14
C ASP A 40 -33.60 -12.62 -31.02
N ASP A 41 -33.38 -11.39 -31.49
CA ASP A 41 -34.32 -10.69 -32.39
C ASP A 41 -33.77 -9.32 -32.85
N ASP A 42 -33.87 -9.10 -34.16
CA ASP A 42 -33.43 -7.99 -35.00
C ASP A 42 -34.05 -6.59 -34.70
N GLU A 43 -33.28 -5.51 -34.86
CA GLU A 43 -33.56 -4.43 -35.83
C GLU A 43 -32.37 -3.45 -36.02
N PRO A 44 -32.18 -2.85 -37.22
CA PRO A 44 -31.05 -1.98 -37.53
C PRO A 44 -31.39 -0.48 -37.38
N GLY A 45 -30.48 0.27 -36.75
CA GLY A 45 -30.56 1.74 -36.64
C GLY A 45 -29.24 2.40 -37.05
N ASP A 46 -29.26 3.09 -38.19
CA ASP A 46 -28.19 3.95 -38.70
C ASP A 46 -27.90 5.12 -37.74
N GLY A 47 -26.61 5.36 -37.47
CA GLY A 47 -26.13 6.51 -36.72
C GLY A 47 -24.61 6.58 -36.72
N ASP A 48 -24.06 7.30 -37.69
CA ASP A 48 -22.67 7.76 -37.70
C ASP A 48 -22.41 8.67 -36.49
N ASP A 49 -21.53 8.24 -35.57
CA ASP A 49 -20.82 9.15 -34.66
C ASP A 49 -19.41 8.59 -34.38
N ASP A 50 -18.47 9.06 -35.19
CA ASP A 50 -17.04 8.79 -35.10
C ASP A 50 -16.43 9.68 -34.00
N ALA A 51 -16.25 9.11 -32.80
CA ALA A 51 -15.44 9.70 -31.74
C ALA A 51 -14.39 8.68 -31.27
N PRO A 52 -13.08 8.95 -31.38
CA PRO A 52 -12.08 8.03 -30.88
C PRO A 52 -12.11 8.07 -29.35
N ALA A 53 -12.75 7.06 -28.74
CA ALA A 53 -12.60 6.76 -27.34
C ALA A 53 -11.11 6.50 -27.06
N THR A 54 -10.47 7.41 -26.32
CA THR A 54 -9.12 7.19 -25.81
C THR A 54 -9.19 6.06 -24.79
N ALA A 55 -9.05 4.82 -25.26
CA ALA A 55 -8.96 3.64 -24.41
C ALA A 55 -7.75 3.82 -23.48
N SER A 56 -8.02 4.24 -22.25
CA SER A 56 -7.05 4.17 -21.16
C SER A 56 -6.68 2.70 -21.02
N LYS A 57 -5.50 2.33 -21.51
CA LYS A 57 -5.01 0.96 -21.49
C LYS A 57 -5.07 0.46 -20.05
N ALA A 58 -5.95 -0.50 -19.78
CA ALA A 58 -6.07 -1.13 -18.47
C ALA A 58 -4.67 -1.54 -17.97
N PRO A 59 -4.36 -1.31 -16.69
CA PRO A 59 -3.05 -1.66 -16.14
C PRO A 59 -2.79 -3.16 -16.36
N ALA A 60 -1.52 -3.51 -16.57
CA ALA A 60 -1.12 -4.90 -16.76
C ALA A 60 -1.55 -5.72 -15.54
N ARG A 61 -2.43 -6.71 -15.74
CA ARG A 61 -2.91 -7.61 -14.68
C ARG A 61 -1.76 -8.41 -14.07
N ILE A 62 -1.73 -8.49 -12.76
CA ILE A 62 -0.77 -9.34 -12.04
C ILE A 62 -1.40 -10.74 -11.92
N PRO A 63 -0.77 -11.79 -12.44
CA PRO A 63 -1.27 -13.15 -12.31
C PRO A 63 -1.37 -13.56 -10.84
N LEU A 64 -2.48 -14.17 -10.44
CA LEU A 64 -2.60 -14.83 -9.14
C LEU A 64 -1.50 -15.91 -9.02
N PRO A 65 -0.87 -16.08 -7.84
CA PRO A 65 0.10 -17.16 -7.64
C PRO A 65 -0.61 -18.51 -7.83
N PRO A 66 0.00 -19.47 -8.54
CA PRO A 66 -0.62 -20.77 -8.78
C PRO A 66 -0.72 -21.58 -7.47
N GLY A 67 -1.94 -22.03 -7.13
CA GLY A 67 -2.15 -23.08 -6.10
C GLY A 67 -2.55 -22.61 -4.70
N GLY A 68 -3.18 -21.46 -4.53
CA GLY A 68 -3.82 -21.09 -3.26
C GLY A 68 -5.29 -20.81 -3.47
N ASP A 69 -6.16 -21.66 -2.96
CA ASP A 69 -7.57 -21.31 -2.77
C ASP A 69 -7.62 -19.98 -2.03
N ILE A 70 -8.14 -18.93 -2.68
CA ILE A 70 -8.55 -17.75 -1.96
C ILE A 70 -9.70 -18.18 -1.08
N VAL A 71 -9.40 -18.54 0.17
CA VAL A 71 -10.44 -18.74 1.18
C VAL A 71 -11.18 -17.41 1.25
N ARG A 72 -12.37 -17.36 0.63
CA ARG A 72 -13.31 -16.24 0.74
C ARG A 72 -13.92 -16.33 2.14
N GLU A 73 -13.14 -15.97 3.14
CA GLU A 73 -13.66 -15.71 4.49
C GLU A 73 -14.31 -14.33 4.45
N GLU A 74 -15.65 -14.30 4.47
CA GLU A 74 -16.50 -13.11 4.22
C GLU A 74 -16.40 -11.99 5.29
N ASP A 75 -15.44 -12.04 6.21
CA ASP A 75 -15.20 -11.03 7.26
C ASP A 75 -13.75 -10.46 7.27
N HIS A 76 -12.92 -10.76 6.26
CA HIS A 76 -11.51 -10.37 6.28
C HIS A 76 -11.30 -8.89 5.90
N ASP A 77 -10.53 -8.15 6.72
CA ASP A 77 -10.06 -6.80 6.41
C ASP A 77 -9.41 -6.77 5.02
N PRO A 78 -9.95 -6.02 4.03
CA PRO A 78 -9.44 -6.02 2.65
C PRO A 78 -7.96 -5.60 2.58
N VAL A 79 -7.49 -4.82 3.56
CA VAL A 79 -6.07 -4.43 3.67
C VAL A 79 -5.18 -5.63 3.97
N ALA A 80 -5.60 -6.50 4.88
CA ALA A 80 -4.82 -7.68 5.25
C ALA A 80 -4.74 -8.70 4.10
N ALA A 81 -5.86 -8.93 3.40
CA ALA A 81 -5.88 -9.83 2.24
C ALA A 81 -4.93 -9.36 1.12
N ASP A 82 -4.94 -8.06 0.80
CA ASP A 82 -4.07 -7.51 -0.24
C ASP A 82 -2.59 -7.52 0.18
N ALA A 83 -2.29 -7.23 1.44
CA ALA A 83 -0.93 -7.30 1.97
C ALA A 83 -0.36 -8.73 1.89
N LEU A 84 -1.17 -9.73 2.28
CA LEU A 84 -0.79 -11.15 2.17
C LEU A 84 -0.61 -11.59 0.72
N TYR A 85 -1.39 -11.04 -0.21
CA TYR A 85 -1.19 -11.29 -1.64
C TYR A 85 0.20 -10.82 -2.11
N LEU A 86 0.61 -9.60 -1.74
CA LEU A 86 1.94 -9.07 -2.07
C LEU A 86 3.09 -9.90 -1.45
N ILE A 87 2.86 -10.47 -0.26
CA ILE A 87 3.81 -11.37 0.40
C ILE A 87 3.95 -12.68 -0.39
N ARG A 88 2.83 -13.27 -0.81
CA ARG A 88 2.82 -14.48 -1.67
C ARG A 88 3.51 -14.25 -3.02
N LEU A 89 3.52 -13.02 -3.52
CA LEU A 89 4.26 -12.69 -4.74
C LEU A 89 5.78 -12.64 -4.52
N GLY A 90 6.26 -12.43 -3.29
CA GLY A 90 7.70 -12.50 -2.96
C GLY A 90 8.22 -11.39 -2.04
N CYS A 91 7.36 -10.52 -1.51
CA CYS A 91 7.76 -9.60 -0.43
C CYS A 91 7.89 -10.36 0.89
N GLU A 92 8.99 -10.16 1.62
CA GLU A 92 9.14 -10.79 2.95
C GLU A 92 8.21 -10.14 3.98
N PHE A 93 8.14 -8.80 3.96
CA PHE A 93 7.24 -8.01 4.78
C PHE A 93 6.53 -6.92 3.97
N VAL A 94 5.32 -6.55 4.40
CA VAL A 94 4.55 -5.43 3.84
C VAL A 94 4.12 -4.50 4.97
N LEU A 95 4.57 -3.25 4.94
CA LEU A 95 4.15 -2.20 5.87
C LEU A 95 3.09 -1.33 5.21
N VAL A 96 1.86 -1.42 5.71
CA VAL A 96 0.74 -0.57 5.29
C VAL A 96 0.61 0.60 6.24
N THR A 97 0.73 1.82 5.72
CA THR A 97 0.61 3.06 6.49
C THR A 97 -0.81 3.63 6.44
N GLY A 98 -1.22 4.27 7.53
CA GLY A 98 -2.56 4.88 7.65
C GLY A 98 -3.68 3.85 7.76
N THR A 99 -3.41 2.69 8.37
CA THR A 99 -4.45 1.75 8.81
C THR A 99 -5.26 2.34 9.97
N ILE A 100 -6.39 1.72 10.27
CA ILE A 100 -7.26 2.15 11.38
C ILE A 100 -6.63 1.70 12.68
N GLY A 101 -6.32 2.64 13.57
CA GLY A 101 -5.80 2.35 14.90
C GLY A 101 -6.88 1.88 15.87
N GLU A 102 -6.45 1.25 16.96
CA GLU A 102 -7.34 0.86 18.05
C GLU A 102 -7.91 2.07 18.80
N GLY A 103 -9.16 1.98 19.27
CA GLY A 103 -9.79 2.99 20.11
C GLY A 103 -10.51 4.10 19.33
N ASP A 104 -10.12 5.36 19.55
CA ASP A 104 -10.84 6.58 19.13
C ASP A 104 -10.77 6.90 17.61
N GLY A 105 -10.40 5.93 16.78
CA GLY A 105 -10.25 6.12 15.33
C GLY A 105 -8.93 6.80 14.96
N GLY A 106 -7.90 6.69 15.80
CA GLY A 106 -6.53 7.09 15.49
C GLY A 106 -5.96 6.39 14.24
N ARG A 107 -4.84 6.90 13.72
CA ARG A 107 -4.14 6.25 12.60
C ARG A 107 -3.11 5.28 13.16
N ALA A 108 -2.97 4.13 12.52
CA ALA A 108 -1.92 3.18 12.77
C ALA A 108 -1.14 2.87 11.49
N ASN A 109 -0.02 2.18 11.66
CA ASN A 109 0.61 1.46 10.57
C ASN A 109 0.69 -0.01 10.96
N THR A 110 0.51 -0.90 9.99
CA THR A 110 0.45 -2.35 10.22
C THR A 110 1.49 -3.05 9.36
N LEU A 111 2.34 -3.85 10.00
CA LEU A 111 3.36 -4.67 9.36
C LEU A 111 2.84 -6.10 9.25
N TYR A 112 2.85 -6.64 8.03
CA TYR A 112 2.43 -8.00 7.71
C TYR A 112 3.63 -8.86 7.31
N SER A 113 3.55 -10.15 7.62
CA SER A 113 4.44 -11.23 7.17
C SER A 113 3.60 -12.42 6.67
N ALA A 114 4.26 -13.49 6.22
CA ALA A 114 3.57 -14.71 5.80
C ALA A 114 2.70 -15.32 6.92
N ASP A 115 3.06 -15.09 8.19
CA ASP A 115 2.33 -15.57 9.37
C ASP A 115 1.20 -14.61 9.82
N GLY A 116 0.97 -13.51 9.09
CA GLY A 116 -0.05 -12.50 9.40
C GLY A 116 0.52 -11.20 9.96
N VAL A 117 -0.26 -10.54 10.83
CA VAL A 117 0.12 -9.25 11.44
C VAL A 117 1.30 -9.44 12.39
N VAL A 118 2.42 -8.82 12.08
CA VAL A 118 3.62 -8.80 12.93
C VAL A 118 3.51 -7.67 13.95
N ARG A 119 3.02 -6.51 13.51
CA ARG A 119 2.90 -5.30 14.33
C ARG A 119 1.73 -4.43 13.90
N HIS A 120 1.13 -3.76 14.87
CA HIS A 120 0.14 -2.72 14.67
C HIS A 120 0.49 -1.55 15.60
N ASP A 121 1.10 -0.50 15.05
CA ASP A 121 1.64 0.61 15.84
C ASP A 121 0.74 1.85 15.63
N GLY A 122 0.06 2.28 16.70
CA GLY A 122 -0.81 3.46 16.70
C GLY A 122 -0.04 4.77 16.88
N TRP A 123 -0.42 5.81 16.14
CA TRP A 123 0.25 7.11 16.13
C TRP A 123 -0.72 8.26 16.36
N ARG A 124 -0.29 9.23 17.18
CA ARG A 124 -1.04 10.47 17.38
C ARG A 124 -1.05 11.29 16.09
N ASN A 125 -2.21 11.84 15.73
CA ASN A 125 -2.29 12.78 14.62
C ASN A 125 -1.51 14.07 14.94
N LEU A 126 -0.56 14.42 14.08
CA LEU A 126 0.19 15.67 14.19
C LEU A 126 -0.51 16.78 13.38
N PRO A 127 -0.60 18.01 13.91
CA PRO A 127 -1.28 19.10 13.23
C PRO A 127 -0.49 19.58 12.01
N GLY A 128 -1.22 19.87 10.94
CA GLY A 128 -0.69 20.54 9.75
C GLY A 128 -0.32 19.61 8.60
N PRO A 129 -0.17 20.17 7.37
CA PRO A 129 0.16 19.37 6.21
C PRO A 129 1.67 19.12 6.15
N PHE A 130 2.06 17.85 6.02
CA PHE A 130 3.47 17.44 5.91
C PHE A 130 3.82 17.03 4.47
N ILE A 131 5.10 17.14 4.12
CA ILE A 131 5.68 16.56 2.91
C ILE A 131 6.92 15.74 3.27
N GLY A 132 7.04 14.54 2.69
CA GLY A 132 8.21 13.69 2.88
C GLY A 132 8.20 12.79 4.11
N ALA A 133 7.03 12.57 4.75
CA ALA A 133 6.88 11.58 5.82
C ALA A 133 7.24 10.17 5.34
N GLY A 134 6.64 9.70 4.25
CA GLY A 134 6.91 8.39 3.66
C GLY A 134 8.38 8.21 3.26
N GLY A 135 8.97 9.18 2.56
CA GLY A 135 10.39 9.14 2.22
C GLY A 135 11.32 9.15 3.44
N THR A 136 10.93 9.81 4.53
CA THR A 136 11.68 9.77 5.80
C THR A 136 11.56 8.42 6.48
N LEU A 137 10.37 7.81 6.47
CA LEU A 137 10.13 6.47 6.99
C LEU A 137 10.94 5.42 6.22
N SER A 138 10.83 5.38 4.90
CA SER A 138 11.57 4.41 4.06
C SER A 138 13.08 4.56 4.21
N ALA A 139 13.59 5.81 4.23
CA ALA A 139 15.01 6.05 4.44
C ALA A 139 15.48 5.59 5.84
N ALA A 140 14.68 5.82 6.88
CA ALA A 140 15.00 5.36 8.23
C ALA A 140 14.97 3.83 8.34
N ILE A 141 14.00 3.16 7.71
CA ILE A 141 13.95 1.69 7.64
C ILE A 141 15.23 1.16 6.99
N ALA A 142 15.59 1.68 5.81
CA ALA A 142 16.81 1.28 5.11
C ALA A 142 18.07 1.50 5.98
N ALA A 143 18.13 2.61 6.71
CA ALA A 143 19.25 2.91 7.60
C ALA A 143 19.35 1.94 8.78
N PHE A 144 18.23 1.54 9.40
CA PHE A 144 18.25 0.56 10.50
C PHE A 144 18.54 -0.86 10.02
N LEU A 145 18.01 -1.25 8.84
CA LEU A 145 18.38 -2.51 8.20
C LEU A 145 19.88 -2.58 7.89
N ALA A 146 20.47 -1.49 7.37
CA ALA A 146 21.91 -1.40 7.10
C ALA A 146 22.77 -1.47 8.39
N GLN A 147 22.20 -1.12 9.54
CA GLN A 147 22.85 -1.28 10.86
C GLN A 147 22.70 -2.70 11.43
N GLY A 148 22.02 -3.61 10.71
CA GLY A 148 21.83 -5.00 11.12
C GLY A 148 20.63 -5.24 12.04
N ALA A 149 19.70 -4.27 12.15
CA ALA A 149 18.43 -4.54 12.82
C ALA A 149 17.59 -5.51 11.98
N ASP A 150 16.90 -6.45 12.64
CA ASP A 150 15.87 -7.25 11.99
C ASP A 150 14.73 -6.37 11.46
N THR A 151 13.98 -6.85 10.46
CA THR A 151 12.96 -6.04 9.77
C THR A 151 11.88 -5.50 10.70
N PRO A 152 11.24 -6.30 11.58
CA PRO A 152 10.23 -5.76 12.51
C PRO A 152 10.78 -4.68 13.44
N ASN A 153 12.01 -4.84 13.95
CA ASN A 153 12.63 -3.84 14.82
C ASN A 153 13.07 -2.59 14.02
N ALA A 154 13.60 -2.75 12.80
CA ALA A 154 13.94 -1.65 11.91
C ALA A 154 12.72 -0.79 11.58
N VAL A 155 11.58 -1.43 11.27
CA VAL A 155 10.30 -0.76 11.04
C VAL A 155 9.85 0.00 12.28
N ARG A 156 9.87 -0.62 13.46
CA ARG A 156 9.50 0.05 14.73
C ARG A 156 10.36 1.29 14.97
N LEU A 157 11.68 1.14 14.92
CA LEU A 157 12.65 2.23 15.16
C LEU A 157 12.51 3.36 14.13
N ALA A 158 12.24 3.01 12.87
CA ALA A 158 12.04 3.99 11.80
C ALA A 158 10.75 4.79 11.96
N GLN A 159 9.68 4.16 12.43
CA GLN A 159 8.43 4.87 12.75
C GLN A 159 8.64 5.84 13.93
N ASP A 160 9.29 5.41 15.02
CA ASP A 160 9.66 6.27 16.15
C ASP A 160 10.48 7.49 15.69
N TYR A 161 11.49 7.24 14.84
CA TYR A 161 12.33 8.29 14.27
C TYR A 161 11.54 9.25 13.38
N THR A 162 10.67 8.72 12.52
CA THR A 162 9.87 9.52 11.59
C THR A 162 8.88 10.40 12.34
N HIS A 163 8.22 9.84 13.36
CA HIS A 163 7.31 10.57 14.21
C HIS A 163 8.02 11.73 14.92
N GLY A 164 9.19 11.48 15.51
CA GLY A 164 10.00 12.55 16.11
C GLY A 164 10.47 13.60 15.09
N ALA A 165 10.84 13.19 13.87
CA ALA A 165 11.20 14.13 12.80
C ALA A 165 10.01 15.00 12.35
N LEU A 166 8.80 14.46 12.38
CA LEU A 166 7.56 15.19 12.09
C LEU A 166 7.17 16.14 13.22
N GLU A 167 7.32 15.73 14.49
CA GLU A 167 7.09 16.59 15.65
C GLU A 167 7.98 17.84 15.65
N HIS A 168 9.22 17.70 15.18
CA HIS A 168 10.19 18.79 15.06
C HIS A 168 10.21 19.41 13.66
N ALA A 169 9.21 19.13 12.82
CA ALA A 169 9.19 19.60 11.45
C ALA A 169 9.20 21.12 11.35
N GLN A 170 9.83 21.61 10.29
CA GLN A 170 9.99 23.04 10.04
C GLN A 170 9.23 23.45 8.80
N ARG A 171 8.72 24.68 8.79
CA ARG A 171 8.08 25.28 7.63
C ARG A 171 9.05 26.23 6.95
N TYR A 172 9.39 25.92 5.71
CA TYR A 172 10.18 26.81 4.86
C TYR A 172 9.22 27.66 4.01
N GLY A 173 9.09 28.94 4.36
CA GLY A 173 8.16 29.86 3.72
C GLY A 173 6.69 29.53 3.98
N MET A 174 5.85 29.56 2.94
CA MET A 174 4.40 29.33 3.03
C MET A 174 3.97 27.89 2.73
N GLY A 175 4.92 26.97 2.51
CA GLY A 175 4.67 25.58 2.08
C GLY A 175 4.30 24.60 3.19
N LYS A 176 4.25 23.30 2.87
CA LYS A 176 4.02 22.20 3.83
C LYS A 176 5.17 22.07 4.84
N LEU A 177 4.89 21.47 6.01
CA LEU A 177 5.91 21.13 7.01
C LEU A 177 6.86 20.04 6.47
N VAL A 178 8.16 20.25 6.64
CA VAL A 178 9.22 19.33 6.22
C VAL A 178 9.84 18.68 7.46
N PRO A 179 9.93 17.34 7.53
CA PRO A 179 10.50 16.62 8.67
C PRO A 179 11.92 17.10 9.00
N ASN A 180 12.19 17.41 10.27
CA ASN A 180 13.54 17.71 10.74
C ASN A 180 14.29 16.39 11.01
N ARG A 181 14.99 15.90 10.00
CA ARG A 181 15.76 14.63 10.07
C ARG A 181 16.96 14.69 11.01
N THR A 182 17.34 15.88 11.47
CA THR A 182 18.45 16.10 12.40
C THR A 182 18.00 16.45 13.81
N TYR A 183 16.71 16.27 14.14
CA TYR A 183 16.14 16.70 15.42
C TYR A 183 16.87 16.14 16.65
N ARG A 184 17.40 14.90 16.56
CA ARG A 184 18.18 14.28 17.65
C ARG A 184 19.59 14.86 17.83
N MET A 185 20.15 15.53 16.82
CA MET A 185 21.48 16.16 16.90
C MET A 185 21.42 17.60 17.41
N GLN A 186 20.26 18.25 17.30
CA GLN A 186 20.06 19.65 17.70
C GLN A 186 19.66 19.81 19.18
N ALA A 187 19.51 18.70 19.91
CA ALA A 187 19.11 18.66 21.31
C ALA A 187 20.30 18.58 22.31
N ILE A 188 21.51 18.91 21.83
CA ILE A 188 22.77 18.96 22.61
C ILE A 188 23.24 20.40 22.64
#